data_AF-R1EDJ3-F1
#
_entry.id   AF-R1EDJ3-F1
#
_cell.length_a   1.000
_cell.length_b   1.000
_cell.length_c   1.000
_cell.angle_alpha   90.00
_cell.angle_beta   90.00
_cell.angle_gamma   90.00
#
_symmetry.space_group_name_H-M   'P 1'
#
loop_
_entity.id
_entity.type
_entity.pdbx_description
1 polymer ?
#
loop_
_entity_poly.entity_id
_entity_poly.type
_entity_poly.pdbx_seq_one_letter_code
_entity_poly.pdbx_strand_id
1 'polypeptide(L)'
;MLLSCASHHLDSRTTAPQPLCFLQMDPSQDLSLPRMAPNTERHRATLNGQYKFAIYTIAELDQSSLHALQRDLNAAEYCHNTCALAPQPNFAGRPLRDVFDYHVRVRDEDQTIHPLFFIVATDADYTSKGVIVVHLDTGQDEQEDRVDQGRCGVDRAASWGMNIDIGNMDWEDLKEEEEEEWIRLLEHGTQRSRIA
;
A
#
# COMPACT_ATOMS: atom_id res chain seq x y z
N MET A 1 0.39 83.31 18.67
CA MET A 1 1.70 83.10 19.33
C MET A 1 1.82 81.63 19.70
N LEU A 2 2.91 81.03 19.25
CA LEU A 2 3.55 79.77 19.66
C LEU A 2 2.88 78.42 19.32
N LEU A 3 3.56 77.77 18.37
CA LEU A 3 3.58 76.34 18.02
C LEU A 3 3.97 75.45 19.22
N SER A 4 3.54 74.18 19.20
CA SER A 4 4.46 73.04 19.34
C SER A 4 3.84 71.74 18.81
N CYS A 5 4.71 70.88 18.29
CA CYS A 5 4.51 69.74 17.40
C CYS A 5 4.46 68.37 18.13
N ALA A 6 4.19 67.35 17.29
CA ALA A 6 4.62 65.94 17.37
C ALA A 6 3.76 64.99 18.22
N SER A 7 3.53 63.73 17.88
CA SER A 7 3.76 62.92 16.68
C SER A 7 3.05 61.57 16.90
N HIS A 8 2.59 60.97 15.81
CA HIS A 8 2.40 59.54 15.53
C HIS A 8 2.49 58.49 16.67
N HIS A 9 1.42 57.69 16.84
CA HIS A 9 1.57 56.24 16.68
C HIS A 9 0.24 55.59 16.24
N LEU A 10 0.21 55.19 14.97
CA LEU A 10 -0.73 54.21 14.42
C LEU A 10 -0.18 52.84 14.81
N ASP A 11 -0.86 52.11 15.69
CA ASP A 11 -0.58 50.71 15.94
C ASP A 11 -1.61 49.86 15.19
N SER A 12 -1.39 49.75 13.89
CA SER A 12 -1.99 48.73 13.04
C SER A 12 -1.42 47.38 13.48
N ARG A 13 -2.18 46.61 14.26
CA ARG A 13 -1.88 45.20 14.50
C ARG A 13 -2.15 44.43 13.22
N THR A 14 -1.13 44.40 12.37
CA THR A 14 -0.96 43.46 11.27
C THR A 14 -0.88 42.07 11.88
N THR A 15 -1.98 41.32 11.81
CA THR A 15 -1.97 39.87 12.05
C THR A 15 -1.09 39.24 10.98
N ALA A 16 0.13 38.84 11.37
CA ALA A 16 1.00 38.08 10.52
C ALA A 16 0.29 36.79 10.07
N PRO A 17 0.32 36.42 8.78
CA PRO A 17 -0.14 35.10 8.36
C PRO A 17 0.77 34.06 9.02
N GLN A 18 0.14 33.10 9.70
CA GLN A 18 0.85 31.95 10.25
C GLN A 18 1.61 31.24 9.14
N PRO A 19 2.83 30.74 9.40
CA PRO A 19 3.54 29.96 8.41
C PRO A 19 2.69 28.74 8.10
N LEU A 20 2.35 28.57 6.83
CA LEU A 20 1.82 27.34 6.26
C LEU A 20 2.62 26.19 6.86
N CYS A 21 1.93 25.32 7.61
CA CYS A 21 2.46 24.01 7.96
C CYS A 21 3.12 23.46 6.71
N PHE A 22 4.42 23.23 6.82
CA PHE A 22 5.14 22.37 5.90
C PHE A 22 4.23 21.18 5.65
N LEU A 23 3.85 20.96 4.38
CA LEU A 23 3.53 19.62 3.92
C LEU A 23 4.75 18.80 4.34
N GLN A 24 4.64 18.11 5.46
CA GLN A 24 5.61 17.12 5.87
C GLN A 24 5.67 16.17 4.70
N MET A 25 6.76 16.26 3.93
CA MET A 25 7.15 15.21 3.03
C MET A 25 7.15 13.95 3.87
N ASP A 26 6.26 13.02 3.54
CA ASP A 26 6.10 11.75 4.23
C ASP A 26 7.50 11.13 4.39
N PRO A 27 8.00 10.92 5.61
CA PRO A 27 9.24 10.18 5.79
C PRO A 27 9.02 8.83 5.12
N SER A 28 9.87 8.49 4.14
CA SER A 28 9.79 7.27 3.33
C SER A 28 9.22 6.12 4.15
N GLN A 29 8.00 5.68 3.81
CA GLN A 29 7.35 4.60 4.54
C GLN A 29 8.27 3.38 4.59
N ASP A 30 8.41 2.79 5.77
CA ASP A 30 9.19 1.57 5.94
C ASP A 30 8.37 0.38 5.41
N LEU A 31 8.72 -0.04 4.20
CA LEU A 31 8.14 -1.18 3.51
C LEU A 31 9.00 -2.45 3.66
N SER A 32 9.90 -2.50 4.65
CA SER A 32 10.72 -3.69 4.87
C SER A 32 9.90 -4.86 5.40
N LEU A 33 10.20 -6.05 4.88
CA LEU A 33 9.59 -7.32 5.28
C LEU A 33 10.67 -8.29 5.77
N PRO A 34 10.33 -9.21 6.70
CA PRO A 34 11.23 -10.32 7.01
C PRO A 34 11.44 -11.20 5.79
N ARG A 35 12.60 -11.86 5.72
CA ARG A 35 12.94 -12.77 4.63
C ARG A 35 11.96 -13.95 4.48
N MET A 36 11.44 -14.45 5.60
CA MET A 36 10.60 -15.65 5.66
C MET A 36 9.35 -15.42 6.51
N ALA A 37 8.29 -16.16 6.19
CA ALA A 37 7.11 -16.29 7.03
C ALA A 37 7.10 -17.67 7.72
N PRO A 38 6.59 -17.78 8.96
CA PRO A 38 6.42 -19.07 9.61
C PRO A 38 5.30 -19.88 8.93
N ASN A 39 5.30 -21.20 9.09
CA ASN A 39 4.22 -22.09 8.63
C ASN A 39 3.92 -22.05 7.11
N THR A 40 4.77 -21.46 6.28
CA THR A 40 4.53 -21.33 4.82
C THR A 40 4.32 -22.69 4.14
N GLU A 41 5.22 -23.65 4.36
CA GLU A 41 5.09 -25.03 3.83
C GLU A 41 3.72 -25.66 4.15
N ARG A 42 3.25 -25.53 5.40
CA ARG A 42 1.95 -26.05 5.84
C ARG A 42 0.82 -25.39 5.06
N HIS A 43 0.85 -24.06 4.94
CA HIS A 43 -0.19 -23.30 4.25
C HIS A 43 -0.24 -23.63 2.76
N ARG A 44 0.92 -23.72 2.09
CA ARG A 44 1.03 -24.15 0.69
C ARG A 44 0.44 -25.54 0.47
N ALA A 45 0.75 -26.50 1.35
CA ALA A 45 0.24 -27.87 1.26
C ALA A 45 -1.29 -27.96 1.46
N THR A 46 -1.90 -26.97 2.11
CA THR A 46 -3.34 -26.94 2.40
C THR A 46 -4.11 -25.86 1.65
N LEU A 47 -3.47 -25.18 0.69
CA LEU A 47 -4.10 -24.11 -0.08
C LEU A 47 -5.10 -24.70 -1.08
N ASN A 48 -6.33 -24.96 -0.62
CA ASN A 48 -7.37 -25.60 -1.44
C ASN A 48 -8.79 -25.06 -1.17
N GLY A 49 -8.88 -23.89 -0.56
CA GLY A 49 -10.14 -23.24 -0.17
C GLY A 49 -10.50 -22.02 -0.99
N GLN A 50 -11.73 -21.53 -0.78
CA GLN A 50 -12.16 -20.20 -1.24
C GLN A 50 -11.76 -19.16 -0.20
N TYR A 51 -10.54 -18.66 -0.32
CA TYR A 51 -10.02 -17.63 0.57
C TYR A 51 -10.39 -16.22 0.10
N LYS A 52 -10.25 -15.26 1.01
CA LYS A 52 -10.29 -13.83 0.71
C LYS A 52 -8.91 -13.24 0.85
N PHE A 53 -8.47 -12.48 -0.15
CA PHE A 53 -7.29 -11.62 0.01
C PHE A 53 -7.61 -10.54 1.02
N ALA A 54 -6.88 -10.53 2.13
CA ALA A 54 -7.06 -9.56 3.19
C ALA A 54 -6.54 -8.19 2.73
N ILE A 55 -7.34 -7.15 2.99
CA ILE A 55 -7.02 -5.76 2.67
C ILE A 55 -6.61 -5.03 3.94
N TYR A 56 -5.48 -4.35 3.86
CA TYR A 56 -4.93 -3.50 4.89
C TYR A 56 -4.59 -2.11 4.34
N THR A 57 -4.33 -1.16 5.23
CA THR A 57 -3.74 0.13 4.88
C THR A 57 -2.71 0.56 5.92
N ILE A 58 -1.60 1.14 5.45
CA ILE A 58 -0.67 1.92 6.28
C ILE A 58 -0.76 3.42 5.98
N ALA A 59 -1.58 3.79 5.00
CA ALA A 59 -1.96 5.16 4.71
C ALA A 59 -3.11 5.62 5.62
N GLU A 60 -3.25 6.94 5.75
CA GLU A 60 -4.43 7.53 6.37
C GLU A 60 -5.63 7.45 5.42
N LEU A 61 -6.36 6.33 5.46
CA LEU A 61 -7.65 6.16 4.80
C LEU A 61 -8.79 6.21 5.82
N ASP A 62 -9.79 7.05 5.54
CA ASP A 62 -11.03 7.02 6.28
C ASP A 62 -11.87 5.77 5.93
N GLN A 63 -12.94 5.54 6.69
CA GLN A 63 -13.79 4.36 6.50
C GLN A 63 -14.42 4.30 5.11
N SER A 64 -14.82 5.45 4.55
CA SER A 64 -15.36 5.52 3.19
C SER A 64 -14.33 5.10 2.15
N SER A 65 -13.08 5.55 2.31
CA SER A 65 -11.99 5.26 1.39
C SER A 65 -11.53 3.81 1.50
N LEU A 66 -11.54 3.23 2.70
CA LEU A 66 -11.30 1.79 2.89
C LEU A 66 -12.35 0.92 2.22
N HIS A 67 -13.63 1.28 2.34
CA HIS A 67 -14.71 0.57 1.64
C HIS A 67 -14.67 0.79 0.13
N ALA A 68 -14.25 1.97 -0.33
CA ALA A 68 -14.02 2.23 -1.75
C ALA A 68 -12.90 1.34 -2.28
N LEU A 69 -11.75 1.28 -1.61
CA LEU A 69 -10.65 0.38 -1.95
C LEU A 69 -11.11 -1.08 -2.05
N GLN A 70 -11.85 -1.57 -1.05
CA GLN A 70 -12.40 -2.93 -1.11
C GLN A 70 -13.31 -3.15 -2.32
N ARG A 71 -14.20 -2.20 -2.62
CA ARG A 71 -15.09 -2.29 -3.77
C ARG A 71 -14.29 -2.30 -5.08
N ASP A 72 -13.31 -1.43 -5.19
CA ASP A 72 -12.52 -1.25 -6.41
C ASP A 72 -11.67 -2.51 -6.69
N LEU A 73 -11.06 -3.10 -5.66
CA LEU A 73 -10.37 -4.41 -5.75
C LEU A 73 -11.30 -5.54 -6.21
N ASN A 74 -12.52 -5.59 -5.69
CA ASN A 74 -13.53 -6.59 -6.07
C ASN A 74 -14.22 -6.29 -7.41
N ALA A 75 -13.94 -5.14 -8.04
CA ALA A 75 -14.44 -4.78 -9.36
C ALA A 75 -13.48 -5.21 -10.49
N ALA A 76 -12.27 -5.65 -10.14
CA ALA A 76 -11.31 -6.22 -11.09
C ALA A 76 -11.90 -7.46 -11.81
N GLU A 77 -11.46 -7.67 -13.06
CA GLU A 77 -11.96 -8.77 -13.89
C GLU A 77 -11.75 -10.12 -13.19
N TYR A 78 -12.79 -10.95 -13.15
CA TYR A 78 -12.81 -12.26 -12.47
C TYR A 78 -12.54 -12.25 -10.96
N CYS A 79 -12.48 -11.09 -10.31
CA CYS A 79 -12.15 -10.93 -8.89
C CYS A 79 -13.37 -10.58 -8.02
N HIS A 80 -14.57 -10.90 -8.48
CA HIS A 80 -15.78 -10.54 -7.74
C HIS A 80 -15.81 -11.26 -6.39
N ASN A 81 -15.87 -10.47 -5.31
CA ASN A 81 -15.91 -10.98 -3.94
C ASN A 81 -14.69 -11.86 -3.63
N THR A 82 -13.49 -11.54 -4.11
CA THR A 82 -12.24 -12.23 -3.72
C THR A 82 -11.47 -11.49 -2.64
N CYS A 83 -11.77 -10.22 -2.38
CA CYS A 83 -11.09 -9.41 -1.36
C CYS A 83 -12.02 -9.00 -0.21
N ALA A 84 -11.48 -8.94 1.00
CA ALA A 84 -12.20 -8.48 2.18
C ALA A 84 -11.30 -7.63 3.08
N LEU A 85 -11.86 -6.63 3.76
CA LEU A 85 -11.16 -5.93 4.83
C LEU A 85 -10.80 -6.94 5.92
N ALA A 86 -9.55 -6.92 6.38
CA ALA A 86 -9.14 -7.72 7.52
C ALA A 86 -9.90 -7.30 8.79
N PRO A 87 -9.95 -8.15 9.84
CA PRO A 87 -10.63 -7.81 11.10
C PRO A 87 -10.12 -6.50 11.72
N GLN A 88 -8.84 -6.19 11.54
CA GLN A 88 -8.24 -4.89 11.81
C GLN A 88 -7.50 -4.44 10.54
N PRO A 89 -8.11 -3.60 9.69
CA PRO A 89 -7.52 -3.24 8.40
C PRO A 89 -6.61 -2.00 8.46
N ASN A 90 -6.72 -1.17 9.49
CA ASN A 90 -6.03 0.14 9.56
C ASN A 90 -4.77 0.08 10.43
N PHE A 91 -3.64 0.39 9.81
CA PHE A 91 -2.29 0.50 10.38
C PHE A 91 -1.64 1.84 9.99
N ALA A 92 -2.42 2.92 9.86
CA ALA A 92 -1.94 4.23 9.44
C ALA A 92 -0.68 4.67 10.21
N GLY A 93 0.37 5.06 9.47
CA GLY A 93 1.65 5.51 10.03
C GLY A 93 2.53 4.42 10.64
N ARG A 94 2.13 3.14 10.53
CA ARG A 94 2.91 1.98 10.99
C ARG A 94 3.73 1.40 9.82
N PRO A 95 4.86 0.72 10.09
CA PRO A 95 5.61 0.04 9.04
C PRO A 95 4.82 -1.13 8.46
N LEU A 96 5.13 -1.52 7.22
CA LEU A 96 4.51 -2.70 6.58
C LEU A 96 4.74 -3.98 7.39
N ARG A 97 5.85 -4.04 8.14
CA ARG A 97 6.15 -5.13 9.07
C ARG A 97 5.03 -5.42 10.07
N ASP A 98 4.35 -4.39 10.57
CA ASP A 98 3.25 -4.56 11.54
C ASP A 98 2.05 -5.25 10.88
N VAL A 99 1.78 -4.93 9.60
CA VAL A 99 0.73 -5.60 8.81
C VAL A 99 1.09 -7.06 8.58
N PHE A 100 2.35 -7.34 8.23
CA PHE A 100 2.85 -8.70 8.06
C PHE A 100 2.67 -9.52 9.35
N ASP A 101 3.14 -9.02 10.49
CA ASP A 101 3.07 -9.76 11.76
C ASP A 101 1.61 -9.99 12.17
N TYR A 102 0.72 -9.04 11.89
CA TYR A 102 -0.72 -9.21 12.10
C TYR A 102 -1.32 -10.26 11.16
N HIS A 103 -1.05 -10.18 9.86
CA HIS A 103 -1.56 -11.10 8.85
C HIS A 103 -1.17 -12.54 9.17
N VAL A 104 0.11 -12.77 9.53
CA VAL A 104 0.63 -14.08 9.93
C VAL A 104 -0.15 -14.68 11.11
N ARG A 105 -0.54 -13.86 12.08
CA ARG A 105 -1.35 -14.32 13.22
C ARG A 105 -2.77 -14.64 12.80
N VAL A 106 -3.44 -13.75 12.07
CA VAL A 106 -4.87 -13.93 11.75
C VAL A 106 -5.12 -15.03 10.73
N ARG A 107 -4.22 -15.27 9.76
CA ARG A 107 -4.37 -16.38 8.81
C ARG A 107 -4.28 -17.77 9.49
N ASP A 108 -3.61 -17.85 10.64
CA ASP A 108 -3.51 -19.08 11.43
C ASP A 108 -4.77 -19.30 12.29
N GLU A 109 -5.52 -18.23 12.57
CA GLU A 109 -6.76 -18.24 13.36
C GLU A 109 -8.04 -18.34 12.50
N ASP A 110 -8.02 -17.75 11.30
CA ASP A 110 -9.17 -17.64 10.38
C ASP A 110 -8.87 -18.26 9.02
N GLN A 111 -9.51 -19.40 8.74
CA GLN A 111 -9.35 -20.17 7.49
C GLN A 111 -10.04 -19.52 6.28
N THR A 112 -10.73 -18.39 6.46
CA THR A 112 -11.31 -17.64 5.33
C THR A 112 -10.33 -16.62 4.75
N ILE A 113 -9.26 -16.29 5.47
CA ILE A 113 -8.21 -15.36 5.02
C ILE A 113 -7.19 -16.12 4.17
N HIS A 114 -6.81 -15.54 3.03
CA HIS A 114 -5.80 -16.13 2.17
C HIS A 114 -4.45 -16.18 2.91
N PRO A 115 -3.84 -17.36 3.08
CA PRO A 115 -2.73 -17.51 4.00
C PRO A 115 -1.39 -17.03 3.42
N LEU A 116 -1.26 -16.88 2.10
CA LEU A 116 0.02 -16.58 1.46
C LEU A 116 0.06 -15.24 0.73
N PHE A 117 -1.07 -14.51 0.65
CA PHE A 117 -1.19 -13.31 -0.17
C PHE A 117 -2.12 -12.29 0.47
N PHE A 118 -1.69 -11.03 0.54
CA PHE A 118 -2.51 -9.92 1.01
C PHE A 118 -2.17 -8.59 0.34
N ILE A 119 -3.07 -7.62 0.47
CA ILE A 119 -3.05 -6.35 -0.25
C ILE A 119 -2.98 -5.20 0.74
N VAL A 120 -2.12 -4.22 0.49
CA VAL A 120 -1.88 -3.06 1.35
C VAL A 120 -1.91 -1.76 0.55
N ALA A 121 -2.81 -0.86 0.93
CA ALA A 121 -2.74 0.53 0.46
C ALA A 121 -1.68 1.30 1.26
N THR A 122 -0.63 1.73 0.57
CA THR A 122 0.47 2.50 1.16
C THR A 122 0.29 4.01 1.02
N ASP A 123 -0.55 4.46 0.09
CA ASP A 123 -0.82 5.89 -0.13
C ASP A 123 -2.33 6.16 -0.14
N ALA A 124 -2.73 7.37 0.25
CA ALA A 124 -4.12 7.79 0.19
C ALA A 124 -4.62 7.91 -1.26
N ASP A 125 -3.73 8.26 -2.20
CA ASP A 125 -3.99 8.25 -3.64
C ASP A 125 -3.66 6.88 -4.25
N TYR A 126 -4.22 5.82 -3.67
CA TYR A 126 -4.01 4.44 -4.10
C TYR A 126 -4.47 4.20 -5.55
N THR A 127 -5.42 4.99 -6.05
CA THR A 127 -5.91 4.89 -7.43
C THR A 127 -4.82 5.24 -8.43
N SER A 128 -4.03 6.28 -8.15
CA SER A 128 -2.98 6.75 -9.08
C SER A 128 -1.61 6.19 -8.75
N LYS A 129 -1.36 5.80 -7.50
CA LYS A 129 -0.06 5.27 -7.03
C LYS A 129 -0.05 3.75 -6.86
N GLY A 130 -1.18 3.10 -7.08
CA GLY A 130 -1.33 1.67 -6.89
C GLY A 130 -1.32 1.24 -5.42
N VAL A 131 -1.29 -0.07 -5.25
CA VAL A 131 -1.20 -0.75 -3.96
C VAL A 131 0.02 -1.67 -3.93
N ILE A 132 0.41 -2.09 -2.75
CA ILE A 132 1.40 -3.15 -2.58
C ILE A 132 0.65 -4.47 -2.37
N VAL A 133 1.07 -5.50 -3.10
CA VAL A 133 0.74 -6.88 -2.80
C VAL A 133 1.92 -7.53 -2.10
N VAL A 134 1.65 -8.41 -1.15
CA VAL A 134 2.67 -9.17 -0.43
C VAL A 134 2.39 -10.64 -0.62
N HIS A 135 3.40 -11.38 -1.10
CA HIS A 135 3.34 -12.83 -1.22
C HIS A 135 4.35 -13.45 -0.26
N LEU A 136 3.90 -14.46 0.50
CA LEU A 136 4.67 -15.07 1.58
C LEU A 136 5.44 -16.31 1.13
N ASP A 137 5.36 -16.62 -0.16
CA ASP A 137 5.82 -17.86 -0.75
C ASP A 137 6.34 -17.71 -2.19
N THR A 138 7.29 -16.80 -2.41
CA THR A 138 7.82 -16.52 -3.74
C THR A 138 8.99 -17.43 -4.13
N GLY A 139 9.28 -18.47 -3.34
CA GLY A 139 10.33 -19.43 -3.67
C GLY A 139 9.90 -20.30 -4.84
N GLN A 140 10.79 -20.50 -5.81
CA GLN A 140 10.58 -21.39 -6.96
C GLN A 140 11.47 -22.62 -6.86
N ASP A 141 10.96 -23.77 -7.32
CA ASP A 141 11.68 -25.05 -7.37
C ASP A 141 12.30 -25.47 -6.02
N GLU A 142 13.64 -25.59 -5.97
CA GLU A 142 14.42 -25.98 -4.78
C GLU A 142 14.78 -24.79 -3.88
N GLN A 143 14.32 -23.57 -4.21
CA GLN A 143 14.61 -22.39 -3.42
C GLN A 143 13.80 -22.36 -2.13
N GLU A 144 14.40 -21.79 -1.08
CA GLU A 144 13.71 -21.55 0.19
C GLU A 144 12.53 -20.58 -0.01
N ASP A 145 11.44 -20.82 0.72
CA ASP A 145 10.31 -19.91 0.84
C ASP A 145 10.78 -18.49 1.15
N ARG A 146 10.31 -17.53 0.35
CA ARG A 146 10.67 -16.12 0.50
C ARG A 146 9.41 -15.27 0.57
N VAL A 147 9.46 -14.27 1.44
CA VAL A 147 8.48 -13.19 1.48
C VAL A 147 8.97 -12.09 0.55
N ASP A 148 8.08 -11.59 -0.29
CA ASP A 148 8.36 -10.47 -1.18
C ASP A 148 7.12 -9.62 -1.39
N GLN A 149 7.31 -8.46 -2.01
CA GLN A 149 6.25 -7.53 -2.34
C GLN A 149 6.38 -6.97 -3.76
N GLY A 150 5.25 -6.54 -4.32
CA GLY A 150 5.20 -5.87 -5.61
C GLY A 150 4.14 -4.77 -5.63
N ARG A 151 4.40 -3.71 -6.39
CA ARG A 151 3.45 -2.63 -6.66
C ARG A 151 2.68 -2.91 -7.95
N CYS A 152 1.37 -2.71 -7.90
CA CYS A 152 0.51 -2.78 -9.08
C CYS A 152 -0.68 -1.82 -8.96
N GLY A 153 -1.35 -1.60 -10.09
CA GLY A 153 -2.67 -0.97 -10.11
C GLY A 153 -3.69 -1.72 -9.24
N VAL A 154 -4.63 -0.97 -8.68
CA VAL A 154 -5.70 -1.51 -7.81
C VAL A 154 -6.58 -2.51 -8.57
N ASP A 155 -6.77 -2.28 -9.86
CA ASP A 155 -7.50 -3.15 -10.78
C ASP A 155 -6.79 -4.47 -11.10
N ARG A 156 -5.52 -4.63 -10.69
CA ARG A 156 -4.73 -5.86 -10.89
C ARG A 156 -4.40 -6.62 -9.62
N ALA A 157 -4.36 -5.95 -8.47
CA ALA A 157 -3.88 -6.57 -7.23
C ALA A 157 -4.62 -7.88 -6.86
N ALA A 158 -5.95 -7.91 -7.05
CA ALA A 158 -6.74 -9.10 -6.81
C ALA A 158 -6.51 -10.19 -7.88
N SER A 159 -6.34 -9.81 -9.15
CA SER A 159 -6.15 -10.77 -10.24
C SER A 159 -4.76 -11.40 -10.22
N TRP A 160 -3.74 -10.65 -9.77
CA TRP A 160 -2.41 -11.18 -9.49
C TRP A 160 -2.47 -12.32 -8.48
N GLY A 161 -3.15 -12.12 -7.33
CA GLY A 161 -3.35 -13.18 -6.34
C GLY A 161 -4.07 -14.40 -6.93
N MET A 162 -5.15 -14.17 -7.69
CA MET A 162 -5.89 -15.27 -8.34
C MET A 162 -5.04 -16.04 -9.36
N ASN A 163 -4.22 -15.35 -10.16
CA ASN A 163 -3.36 -15.97 -11.17
C ASN A 163 -2.27 -16.83 -10.55
N ILE A 164 -1.70 -16.39 -9.41
CA ILE A 164 -0.77 -17.20 -8.61
C ILE A 164 -1.49 -18.47 -8.13
N ASP A 165 -2.67 -18.34 -7.52
CA ASP A 165 -3.38 -19.47 -6.92
C ASP A 165 -3.73 -20.58 -7.93
N ILE A 166 -4.03 -20.20 -9.18
CA ILE A 166 -4.34 -21.16 -10.25
C ILE A 166 -3.12 -21.58 -11.08
N GLY A 167 -1.93 -21.06 -10.76
CA GLY A 167 -0.69 -21.33 -11.49
C GLY A 167 -0.69 -20.82 -12.93
N ASN A 168 -1.44 -19.76 -13.23
CA ASN A 168 -1.42 -19.12 -14.55
C ASN A 168 -0.23 -18.16 -14.70
N MET A 169 0.25 -17.58 -13.59
CA MET A 169 1.42 -16.71 -13.52
C MET A 169 2.20 -17.05 -12.26
N ASP A 170 3.52 -16.88 -12.33
CA ASP A 170 4.39 -16.98 -11.16
C ASP A 170 4.74 -15.59 -10.59
N TRP A 171 5.55 -15.58 -9.52
CA TRP A 171 5.94 -14.31 -8.90
C TRP A 171 6.86 -13.47 -9.79
N GLU A 172 7.72 -14.08 -10.60
CA GLU A 172 8.66 -13.35 -11.46
C GLU A 172 7.93 -12.68 -12.62
N ASP A 173 6.92 -13.34 -13.21
CA ASP A 173 6.00 -12.72 -14.19
C ASP A 173 5.40 -11.41 -13.65
N LEU A 174 5.01 -11.39 -12.37
CA LEU A 174 4.48 -10.20 -11.71
C LEU A 174 5.52 -9.11 -11.49
N LYS A 175 6.77 -9.49 -11.17
CA LYS A 175 7.86 -8.53 -11.01
C LYS A 175 8.22 -7.88 -12.35
N GLU A 176 8.15 -8.62 -13.45
CA GLU A 176 8.30 -8.07 -14.79
C GLU A 176 7.19 -7.04 -15.08
N GLU A 177 5.91 -7.37 -14.83
CA GLU A 177 4.80 -6.42 -14.98
C GLU A 177 4.97 -5.15 -14.13
N GLU A 178 5.37 -5.30 -12.86
CA GLU A 178 5.67 -4.16 -11.98
C GLU A 178 6.78 -3.28 -12.57
N GLU A 179 7.85 -3.89 -13.10
CA GLU A 179 8.96 -3.14 -13.68
C GLU A 179 8.51 -2.30 -14.87
N GLU A 180 7.70 -2.89 -15.75
CA GLU A 180 7.17 -2.21 -16.94
C GLU A 180 6.29 -1.01 -16.58
N GLU A 181 5.45 -1.15 -15.55
CA GLU A 181 4.46 -0.16 -15.18
C GLU A 181 5.02 0.92 -14.24
N TRP A 182 5.85 0.55 -13.25
CA TRP A 182 6.20 1.43 -12.15
C TRP A 182 7.69 1.79 -12.09
N ILE A 183 8.59 0.90 -12.51
CA ILE A 183 10.03 1.17 -12.47
C ILE A 183 10.46 2.03 -13.67
N ARG A 184 9.94 1.76 -14.88
CA ARG A 184 10.21 2.59 -16.07
C ARG A 184 9.68 4.04 -15.97
N LEU A 185 8.64 4.28 -15.15
CA LEU A 185 8.13 5.64 -14.90
C LEU A 185 9.10 6.50 -14.08
N LEU A 186 9.92 5.89 -13.21
CA LEU A 186 10.96 6.60 -12.47
C LEU A 186 12.13 7.03 -13.39
N GLU A 187 12.41 6.26 -14.43
CA GLU A 187 13.46 6.59 -15.41
C GLU A 187 13.04 7.72 -16.36
N HIS A 188 11.78 7.75 -16.80
CA HIS A 188 11.27 8.80 -17.70
C HIS A 188 10.80 10.08 -16.99
N GLY A 189 10.58 10.05 -15.67
CA GLY A 189 10.26 11.23 -14.86
C GLY A 189 11.38 12.28 -14.77
N THR A 190 12.62 11.91 -15.10
CA THR A 190 13.79 12.81 -15.00
C THR A 190 13.99 13.72 -16.22
N GLN A 191 13.27 13.50 -17.33
CA GLN A 191 13.50 14.25 -18.59
C GLN A 191 12.59 15.47 -18.82
N ARG A 192 11.61 15.75 -17.95
CA ARG A 192 10.66 16.89 -18.13
C ARG A 192 11.01 18.18 -17.38
N SER A 193 12.20 18.29 -16.77
CA SER A 193 12.60 19.52 -16.05
C SER A 193 13.77 20.30 -16.69
N ARG A 194 13.99 20.16 -18.00
CA ARG A 194 15.02 20.94 -18.74
C ARG A 194 14.50 21.56 -20.04
N ILE A 195 13.29 22.12 -20.04
CA ILE A 195 12.92 23.17 -20.99
C ILE A 195 11.98 24.16 -20.30
N ALA A 196 12.56 25.21 -19.72
CA ALA A 196 11.96 26.53 -19.52
C ALA A 196 13.10 27.54 -19.36
#